data_AF-A0A4R6QDH0-F1
#
_entry.id   AF-A0A4R6QDH0-F1
#
_cell.length_a   1.000
_cell.length_b   1.000
_cell.length_c   1.000
_cell.angle_alpha   90.00
_cell.angle_beta   90.00
_cell.angle_gamma   90.00
#
_symmetry.space_group_name_H-M   'P 1'
#
loop_
_entity.id
_entity.type
_entity.pdbx_description
1 polymer ?
#
loop_
_entity_poly.entity_id
_entity_poly.type
_entity_poly.pdbx_seq_one_letter_code
_entity_poly.pdbx_strand_id
1 'polypeptide(L)'
;MKKIITLAMLLLAFTGFAQIVQGEITIKEQSKMELTAKSNKAVNLFADFRENKYPIHFVFTVSDVPLNSDKKEVVQFVFSTTVKKDGKTMGTIKRSPMPFFPGNMFMPIETFDLISVLSNIQTNTPETVSEIPKGNYEIILEAKPIGVKGQITSTTLFLKVN
;
A
#
# COMPACT_ATOMS: atom_id res chain seq x y z
N MET A 1 -56.72 -5.59 3.09
CA MET A 1 -55.73 -4.88 2.23
C MET A 1 -54.64 -4.16 3.03
N LYS A 2 -54.96 -3.35 4.04
CA LYS A 2 -53.93 -2.64 4.86
C LYS A 2 -52.90 -3.54 5.56
N LYS A 3 -53.30 -4.72 6.06
CA LYS A 3 -52.38 -5.68 6.73
C LYS A 3 -51.39 -6.39 5.81
N ILE A 4 -51.69 -6.46 4.49
CA ILE A 4 -50.81 -7.08 3.49
C ILE A 4 -49.70 -6.11 3.08
N ILE A 5 -50.00 -4.80 3.05
CA ILE A 5 -49.03 -3.75 2.74
C ILE A 5 -47.97 -3.64 3.85
N THR A 6 -48.34 -3.88 5.11
CA THR A 6 -47.40 -3.86 6.24
C THR A 6 -46.42 -5.04 6.22
N LEU A 7 -46.84 -6.21 5.71
CA LEU A 7 -45.98 -7.39 5.62
C LEU A 7 -44.99 -7.29 4.44
N ALA A 8 -45.39 -6.66 3.34
CA ALA A 8 -44.51 -6.41 2.19
C ALA A 8 -43.39 -5.40 2.50
N MET A 9 -43.60 -4.47 3.43
CA MET A 9 -42.60 -3.46 3.81
C MET A 9 -41.53 -4.03 4.78
N LEU A 10 -41.83 -5.12 5.49
CA LEU A 10 -40.89 -5.78 6.41
C LEU A 10 -39.90 -6.73 5.69
N LEU A 11 -40.23 -7.17 4.47
CA LEU A 11 -39.40 -8.07 3.66
C LEU A 11 -38.27 -7.36 2.90
N LEU A 12 -38.21 -6.02 2.93
CA LEU A 12 -37.15 -5.22 2.29
C LEU A 12 -35.93 -4.97 3.18
N ALA A 13 -35.91 -5.49 4.40
CA ALA A 13 -34.79 -5.36 5.33
C ALA A 13 -33.85 -6.58 5.28
N PHE A 14 -33.55 -7.11 4.08
CA PHE A 14 -32.39 -7.99 3.94
C PHE A 14 -31.15 -7.13 3.79
N THR A 15 -30.45 -6.99 4.91
CA THR A 15 -29.13 -6.38 5.03
C THR A 15 -28.17 -7.05 4.05
N GLY A 16 -27.82 -6.34 2.97
CA GLY A 16 -26.63 -6.68 2.20
C GLY A 16 -25.43 -6.47 3.11
N PHE A 17 -24.87 -7.55 3.66
CA PHE A 17 -23.56 -7.51 4.30
C PHE A 17 -22.57 -7.02 3.24
N ALA A 18 -22.05 -5.80 3.42
CA ALA A 18 -21.08 -5.26 2.50
C ALA A 18 -19.79 -6.05 2.66
N GLN A 19 -19.24 -6.53 1.55
CA GLN A 19 -17.91 -7.13 1.53
C GLN A 19 -16.91 -6.09 2.05
N ILE A 20 -16.25 -6.39 3.16
CA ILE A 20 -15.39 -5.45 3.88
C ILE A 20 -13.96 -5.99 3.93
N VAL A 21 -13.01 -5.12 3.65
CA VAL A 21 -11.59 -5.33 3.84
C VAL A 21 -11.06 -4.33 4.87
N GLN A 22 -10.29 -4.81 5.83
CA GLN A 22 -9.60 -3.98 6.80
C GLN A 22 -8.17 -4.48 6.97
N GLY A 23 -7.23 -3.55 7.13
CA GLY A 23 -5.84 -3.92 7.29
C GLY A 23 -4.91 -2.73 7.38
N GLU A 24 -3.63 -3.01 7.32
CA GLU A 24 -2.58 -2.01 7.37
C GLU A 24 -1.31 -2.47 6.66
N ILE A 25 -0.49 -1.49 6.29
CA ILE A 25 0.89 -1.67 5.92
C ILE A 25 1.74 -1.07 7.04
N THR A 26 2.83 -1.73 7.43
CA THR A 26 3.81 -1.17 8.37
C THR A 26 5.24 -1.44 7.90
N ILE A 27 6.18 -0.61 8.33
CA ILE A 27 7.62 -0.81 8.11
C ILE A 27 8.25 -0.98 9.48
N LYS A 28 8.92 -2.12 9.73
CA LYS A 28 9.38 -2.51 11.08
C LYS A 28 8.29 -2.38 12.15
N GLU A 29 7.07 -2.83 11.82
CA GLU A 29 5.90 -2.78 12.71
C GLU A 29 5.43 -1.35 13.06
N GLN A 30 5.91 -0.34 12.34
CA GLN A 30 5.53 1.05 12.52
C GLN A 30 4.74 1.57 11.31
N SER A 31 3.68 2.33 11.57
CA SER A 31 2.93 3.06 10.53
C SER A 31 3.65 4.33 10.06
N LYS A 32 4.62 4.81 10.85
CA LYS A 32 5.51 5.92 10.52
C LYS A 32 6.91 5.57 10.95
N MET A 33 7.86 5.59 10.03
CA MET A 33 9.27 5.30 10.29
C MET A 33 10.13 6.48 9.86
N GLU A 34 11.12 6.86 10.67
CA GLU A 34 12.12 7.85 10.31
C GLU A 34 13.46 7.17 9.98
N LEU A 35 14.13 7.65 8.92
CA LEU A 35 15.42 7.15 8.48
C LEU A 35 16.30 8.30 7.99
N THR A 36 17.57 8.31 8.42
CA THR A 36 18.60 9.15 7.77
C THR A 36 19.37 8.28 6.78
N ALA A 37 19.45 8.74 5.54
CA ALA A 37 20.14 8.02 4.47
C ALA A 37 21.64 7.93 4.78
N LYS A 38 22.19 6.71 4.78
CA LYS A 38 23.64 6.47 4.91
C LYS A 38 24.42 6.88 3.65
N SER A 39 23.71 6.97 2.53
CA SER A 39 24.22 7.32 1.21
C SER A 39 23.09 8.01 0.45
N ASN A 40 23.43 8.92 -0.45
CA ASN A 40 22.48 9.55 -1.36
C ASN A 40 22.06 8.62 -2.52
N LYS A 41 22.47 7.34 -2.55
CA LYS A 41 22.12 6.41 -3.64
C LYS A 41 20.85 5.62 -3.31
N ALA A 42 19.83 5.72 -4.15
CA ALA A 42 18.56 5.01 -3.98
C ALA A 42 18.73 3.49 -3.97
N VAL A 43 19.65 2.96 -4.79
CA VAL A 43 19.96 1.52 -4.82
C VAL A 43 20.45 0.99 -3.47
N ASN A 44 21.14 1.80 -2.66
CA ASN A 44 21.60 1.39 -1.33
C ASN A 44 20.42 1.28 -0.35
N LEU A 45 19.48 2.23 -0.39
CA LEU A 45 18.24 2.15 0.37
C LEU A 45 17.45 0.90 -0.01
N PHE A 46 17.33 0.61 -1.30
CA PHE A 46 16.65 -0.58 -1.80
C PHE A 46 17.33 -1.89 -1.38
N ALA A 47 18.66 -1.94 -1.41
CA ALA A 47 19.41 -3.08 -0.89
C ALA A 47 19.10 -3.32 0.59
N ASP A 48 19.05 -2.26 1.43
CA ASP A 48 18.69 -2.40 2.84
C ASP A 48 17.29 -3.01 3.05
N PHE A 49 16.30 -2.65 2.22
CA PHE A 49 14.98 -3.27 2.24
C PHE A 49 15.03 -4.75 1.84
N ARG A 50 15.75 -5.08 0.76
CA ARG A 50 15.90 -6.47 0.28
C ARG A 50 16.63 -7.37 1.27
N GLU A 51 17.58 -6.81 2.02
CA GLU A 51 18.29 -7.47 3.12
C GLU A 51 17.47 -7.54 4.41
N ASN A 52 16.17 -7.20 4.34
CA ASN A 52 15.22 -7.28 5.44
C ASN A 52 15.60 -6.43 6.67
N LYS A 53 16.33 -5.32 6.49
CA LYS A 53 16.61 -4.35 7.57
C LYS A 53 15.37 -3.54 7.94
N TYR A 54 14.47 -3.38 6.96
CA TYR A 54 13.22 -2.62 7.05
C TYR A 54 12.05 -3.47 6.53
N PRO A 55 11.70 -4.61 7.16
CA PRO A 55 10.59 -5.45 6.73
C PRO A 55 9.31 -4.64 6.57
N ILE A 56 8.63 -4.86 5.45
CA ILE A 56 7.30 -4.30 5.20
C ILE A 56 6.28 -5.40 5.51
N HIS A 57 5.41 -5.17 6.48
CA HIS A 57 4.28 -6.05 6.74
C HIS A 57 3.05 -5.52 6.03
N PHE A 58 2.30 -6.41 5.42
CA PHE A 58 0.95 -6.15 4.95
C PHE A 58 0.03 -7.15 5.63
N VAL A 59 -0.91 -6.64 6.42
CA VAL A 59 -1.86 -7.46 7.15
C VAL A 59 -3.25 -7.01 6.75
N PHE A 60 -4.11 -7.93 6.36
CA PHE A 60 -5.51 -7.62 6.15
C PHE A 60 -6.41 -8.81 6.45
N THR A 61 -7.63 -8.48 6.85
CA THR A 61 -8.73 -9.41 7.07
C THR A 61 -9.88 -9.04 6.15
N VAL A 62 -10.76 -10.00 5.90
CA VAL A 62 -11.95 -9.81 5.08
C VAL A 62 -13.19 -10.26 5.82
N SER A 63 -14.32 -9.72 5.42
CA SER A 63 -15.64 -10.17 5.87
C SER A 63 -16.58 -10.20 4.67
N ASP A 64 -17.34 -11.28 4.55
CA ASP A 64 -18.34 -11.50 3.51
C ASP A 64 -17.80 -11.47 2.07
N VAL A 65 -16.49 -11.68 1.88
CA VAL A 65 -15.88 -11.83 0.55
C VAL A 65 -16.21 -13.22 -0.01
N PRO A 66 -16.81 -13.35 -1.20
CA PRO A 66 -17.14 -14.64 -1.78
C PRO A 66 -15.90 -15.49 -2.03
N LEU A 67 -16.07 -16.79 -1.86
CA LEU A 67 -15.03 -17.76 -2.21
C LEU A 67 -14.91 -17.89 -3.74
N ASN A 68 -13.68 -18.04 -4.22
CA ASN A 68 -13.40 -18.41 -5.60
C ASN A 68 -13.72 -19.90 -5.86
N SER A 69 -13.44 -20.39 -7.07
CA SER A 69 -13.62 -21.80 -7.46
C SER A 69 -12.89 -22.80 -6.57
N ASP A 70 -11.79 -22.37 -5.95
CA ASP A 70 -10.94 -23.19 -5.07
C ASP A 70 -11.35 -23.08 -3.60
N LYS A 71 -12.52 -22.49 -3.32
CA LYS A 71 -13.05 -22.25 -1.97
C LYS A 71 -12.12 -21.34 -1.13
N LYS A 72 -11.52 -20.32 -1.74
CA LYS A 72 -10.65 -19.34 -1.08
C LYS A 72 -11.18 -17.92 -1.24
N GLU A 73 -11.04 -17.12 -0.19
CA GLU A 73 -11.24 -15.67 -0.25
C GLU A 73 -10.03 -15.03 -0.91
N VAL A 74 -10.23 -14.25 -1.97
CA VAL A 74 -9.14 -13.58 -2.69
C VAL A 74 -9.53 -12.13 -2.93
N VAL A 75 -8.63 -11.21 -2.58
CA VAL A 75 -8.82 -9.78 -2.83
C VAL A 75 -7.69 -9.27 -3.71
N GLN A 76 -8.04 -8.49 -4.73
CA GLN A 76 -7.06 -7.79 -5.55
C GLN A 76 -6.76 -6.41 -4.98
N PHE A 77 -5.50 -6.04 -4.94
CA PHE A 77 -5.05 -4.73 -4.48
C PHE A 77 -4.26 -3.99 -5.57
N VAL A 78 -4.52 -2.69 -5.69
CA VAL A 78 -3.62 -1.75 -6.36
C VAL A 78 -2.69 -1.17 -5.30
N PHE A 79 -1.40 -1.44 -5.40
CA PHE A 79 -0.40 -0.80 -4.56
C PHE A 79 0.04 0.52 -5.19
N SER A 80 0.18 1.55 -4.36
CA SER A 80 0.69 2.85 -4.79
C SER A 80 1.79 3.35 -3.86
N THR A 81 2.72 4.08 -4.48
CA THR A 81 3.79 4.77 -3.78
C THR A 81 3.78 6.22 -4.19
N THR A 82 3.63 7.12 -3.22
CA THR A 82 3.75 8.56 -3.41
C THR A 82 5.03 9.03 -2.74
N VAL A 83 5.86 9.76 -3.48
CA VAL A 83 7.06 10.39 -2.93
C VAL A 83 6.86 11.89 -2.92
N LYS A 84 7.02 12.50 -1.74
CA LYS A 84 7.11 13.95 -1.57
C LYS A 84 8.54 14.31 -1.18
N LYS A 85 9.00 15.46 -1.66
CA LYS A 85 10.25 16.10 -1.25
C LYS A 85 9.92 17.48 -0.70
N ASP A 86 10.30 17.74 0.55
CA ASP A 86 10.07 19.00 1.25
C ASP A 86 8.60 19.46 1.13
N GLY A 87 7.67 18.52 1.31
CA GLY A 87 6.22 18.73 1.19
C GLY A 87 5.64 18.72 -0.22
N LYS A 88 6.45 18.80 -1.28
CA LYS A 88 5.99 18.77 -2.68
C LYS A 88 5.96 17.35 -3.23
N THR A 89 4.84 16.92 -3.81
CA THR A 89 4.75 15.63 -4.50
C THR A 89 5.67 15.60 -5.73
N MET A 90 6.61 14.67 -5.73
CA MET A 90 7.56 14.44 -6.83
C MET A 90 7.00 13.43 -7.84
N GLY A 91 6.21 12.47 -7.36
CA GLY A 91 5.59 11.48 -8.22
C GLY A 91 4.68 10.53 -7.44
N THR A 92 3.83 9.84 -8.18
CA THR A 92 3.06 8.71 -7.67
C THR A 92 3.06 7.61 -8.70
N ILE A 93 3.44 6.41 -8.28
CA ILE A 93 3.39 5.22 -9.12
C ILE A 93 2.32 4.28 -8.57
N LYS A 94 1.64 3.59 -9.48
CA LYS A 94 0.66 2.55 -9.17
C LYS A 94 1.07 1.28 -9.89
N ARG A 95 0.99 0.16 -9.19
CA ARG A 95 1.26 -1.15 -9.78
C ARG A 95 -0.03 -1.77 -10.30
N SER A 96 0.11 -2.67 -11.27
CA SER A 96 -1.01 -3.50 -11.71
C SER A 96 -1.63 -4.23 -10.51
N PRO A 97 -2.95 -4.46 -10.53
CA PRO A 97 -3.63 -5.23 -9.50
C PRO A 97 -2.95 -6.58 -9.24
N MET A 98 -2.81 -6.93 -7.96
CA MET A 98 -2.24 -8.21 -7.53
C MET A 98 -3.20 -8.90 -6.53
N PRO A 99 -3.49 -10.21 -6.70
CA PRO A 99 -4.37 -10.96 -5.82
C PRO A 99 -3.64 -11.45 -4.56
N PHE A 100 -4.31 -11.38 -3.41
CA PHE A 100 -3.81 -11.88 -2.13
C PHE A 100 -4.89 -12.64 -1.37
N PHE A 101 -4.45 -13.64 -0.61
CA PHE A 101 -5.25 -14.24 0.46
C PHE A 101 -5.19 -13.34 1.70
N PRO A 102 -6.28 -13.23 2.48
CA PRO A 102 -6.27 -12.55 3.77
C PRO A 102 -5.24 -13.18 4.71
N GLY A 103 -4.64 -12.35 5.57
CA GLY A 103 -3.63 -12.79 6.53
C GLY A 103 -2.53 -11.76 6.71
N ASN A 104 -1.43 -12.23 7.31
CA ASN A 104 -0.20 -11.46 7.53
C ASN A 104 0.89 -11.96 6.57
N MET A 105 1.54 -11.04 5.87
CA MET A 105 2.64 -11.34 4.96
C MET A 105 3.70 -10.26 4.94
N PHE A 106 4.92 -10.66 4.58
CA PHE A 106 6.00 -9.74 4.25
C PHE A 106 5.89 -9.34 2.78
N MET A 107 5.98 -8.04 2.51
CA MET A 107 5.96 -7.49 1.18
C MET A 107 7.38 -7.12 0.74
N PRO A 108 7.83 -7.57 -0.45
CA PRO A 108 9.06 -7.06 -1.03
C PRO A 108 8.88 -5.58 -1.40
N ILE A 109 9.95 -4.79 -1.28
CA ILE A 109 9.92 -3.36 -1.62
C ILE A 109 9.59 -3.13 -3.11
N GLU A 110 9.86 -4.12 -3.97
CA GLU A 110 9.49 -4.14 -5.39
C GLU A 110 7.98 -4.06 -5.62
N THR A 111 7.15 -4.53 -4.67
CA THR A 111 5.69 -4.36 -4.77
C THR A 111 5.28 -2.89 -4.80
N PHE A 112 6.13 -2.00 -4.29
CA PHE A 112 5.89 -0.57 -4.19
C PHE A 112 6.65 0.25 -5.25
N ASP A 113 7.58 -0.36 -5.99
CA ASP A 113 8.31 0.28 -7.10
C ASP A 113 8.93 1.64 -6.73
N LEU A 114 9.44 1.72 -5.50
CA LEU A 114 9.98 2.94 -4.91
C LEU A 114 11.18 3.49 -5.68
N ILE A 115 12.04 2.59 -6.18
CA ILE A 115 13.27 2.96 -6.88
C ILE A 115 12.97 3.78 -8.13
N SER A 116 11.95 3.38 -8.90
CA SER A 116 11.57 4.09 -10.13
C SER A 116 11.17 5.53 -9.87
N VAL A 117 10.54 5.84 -8.73
CA VAL A 117 10.20 7.22 -8.38
C VAL A 117 11.44 7.97 -7.92
N LEU A 118 12.21 7.41 -6.99
CA LEU A 118 13.40 8.06 -6.44
C LEU A 118 14.48 8.33 -7.49
N SER A 119 14.69 7.40 -8.43
CA SER A 119 15.69 7.55 -9.50
C SER A 119 15.30 8.62 -10.52
N ASN A 120 14.01 8.92 -10.69
CA ASN A 120 13.53 9.87 -11.70
C ASN A 120 13.25 11.27 -11.11
N ILE A 121 13.63 11.53 -9.86
CA ILE A 121 13.50 12.86 -9.24
C ILE A 121 14.41 13.89 -9.91
N GLN A 122 15.54 13.44 -10.45
CA GLN A 122 16.48 14.25 -11.20
C GLN A 122 16.82 13.58 -12.53
N THR A 123 17.35 14.36 -13.47
CA THR A 123 17.90 13.83 -14.72
C THR A 123 19.11 12.97 -14.40
N ASN A 124 19.04 11.67 -14.73
CA ASN A 124 20.17 10.76 -14.54
C ASN A 124 21.20 10.97 -15.64
N THR A 125 22.45 11.19 -15.23
CA THR A 125 23.65 11.04 -16.06
C THR A 125 24.42 9.80 -15.59
N PRO A 126 25.41 9.29 -16.34
CA PRO A 126 26.25 8.19 -15.88
C PRO A 126 26.89 8.44 -14.49
N GLU A 127 27.17 9.70 -14.15
CA GLU A 127 27.79 10.11 -12.88
C GLU A 127 26.75 10.19 -11.74
N THR A 128 25.52 10.59 -12.07
CA THR A 128 24.46 10.90 -11.08
C THR A 128 23.39 9.81 -10.99
N VAL A 129 23.59 8.67 -11.68
CA VAL A 129 22.66 7.56 -11.66
C VAL A 129 22.37 7.11 -10.23
N SER A 130 21.08 6.93 -9.95
CA SER A 130 20.55 6.54 -8.64
C SER A 130 20.77 7.59 -7.52
N GLU A 131 21.30 8.77 -7.80
CA GLU A 131 21.39 9.81 -6.78
C GLU A 131 20.02 10.37 -6.44
N ILE A 132 19.78 10.46 -5.15
CA ILE A 132 18.67 11.17 -4.56
C ILE A 132 19.21 12.54 -4.14
N PRO A 133 18.63 13.65 -4.62
CA PRO A 133 18.98 14.97 -4.13
C PRO A 133 18.89 15.06 -2.60
N LYS A 134 19.63 15.99 -2.01
CA LYS A 134 19.47 16.33 -0.59
C LYS A 134 18.06 16.86 -0.32
N GLY A 135 17.53 16.56 0.87
CA GLY A 135 16.22 17.03 1.31
C GLY A 135 15.52 16.05 2.25
N ASN A 136 14.32 16.41 2.67
CA ASN A 136 13.45 15.55 3.46
C ASN A 136 12.39 14.94 2.56
N TYR A 137 12.24 13.63 2.64
CA TYR A 137 11.33 12.86 1.80
C TYR A 137 10.25 12.21 2.64
N GLU A 138 9.01 12.26 2.15
CA GLU A 138 7.90 11.47 2.67
C GLU A 138 7.54 10.42 1.61
N ILE A 139 7.74 9.15 1.93
CA ILE A 139 7.44 8.03 1.06
C ILE A 139 6.22 7.31 1.64
N ILE A 140 5.09 7.43 0.97
CA ILE A 140 3.80 6.90 1.43
C ILE A 140 3.51 5.63 0.64
N LEU A 141 3.30 4.51 1.34
CA LEU A 141 2.95 3.22 0.76
C LEU A 141 1.49 2.89 1.06
N GLU A 142 0.72 2.60 0.03
CA GLU A 142 -0.71 2.35 0.13
C GLU A 142 -1.11 1.07 -0.62
N ALA A 143 -2.21 0.46 -0.18
CA ALA A 143 -2.88 -0.62 -0.89
C ALA A 143 -4.38 -0.33 -0.96
N LYS A 144 -4.94 -0.32 -2.17
CA LYS A 144 -6.37 -0.11 -2.38
C LYS A 144 -7.03 -1.40 -2.86
N PRO A 145 -8.01 -1.95 -2.12
CA PRO A 145 -8.73 -3.11 -2.59
C PRO A 145 -9.61 -2.78 -3.81
N ILE A 146 -9.79 -3.74 -4.70
CA ILE A 146 -10.60 -3.61 -5.92
C ILE A 146 -11.89 -4.40 -5.75
N GLY A 147 -13.03 -3.80 -6.13
CA GLY A 147 -14.32 -4.49 -6.17
C GLY A 147 -14.96 -4.77 -4.80
N VAL A 148 -14.28 -4.44 -3.70
CA VAL A 148 -14.75 -4.62 -2.33
C VAL A 148 -14.61 -3.31 -1.55
N LYS A 149 -15.48 -3.09 -0.56
CA LYS A 149 -15.40 -1.90 0.30
C LYS A 149 -14.36 -2.14 1.39
N GLY A 150 -13.80 -1.09 1.95
CA GLY A 150 -12.81 -1.21 3.00
C GLY A 150 -11.67 -0.22 2.90
N GLN A 151 -10.75 -0.32 3.86
CA GLN A 151 -9.58 0.54 3.94
C GLN A 151 -8.39 -0.26 4.44
N ILE A 152 -7.25 -0.08 3.78
CA ILE A 152 -5.94 -0.44 4.31
C ILE A 152 -5.30 0.84 4.81
N THR A 153 -4.89 0.86 6.07
CA THR A 153 -4.10 1.96 6.64
C THR A 153 -2.73 1.98 5.97
N SER A 154 -2.35 3.13 5.43
CA SER A 154 -1.06 3.33 4.78
C SER A 154 0.07 3.48 5.79
N THR A 155 1.30 3.28 5.32
CA THR A 155 2.53 3.59 6.08
C THR A 155 3.30 4.73 5.43
N THR A 156 4.08 5.46 6.23
CA THR A 156 4.96 6.53 5.75
C THR A 156 6.39 6.31 6.24
N LEU A 157 7.34 6.32 5.30
CA LEU A 157 8.77 6.43 5.59
C LEU A 157 9.20 7.89 5.39
N PHE A 158 9.71 8.51 6.46
CA PHE A 158 10.37 9.80 6.42
C PHE A 158 11.87 9.57 6.22
N LEU A 159 12.38 9.94 5.05
CA LEU A 159 13.78 9.77 4.68
C LEU A 159 14.49 11.12 4.61
N LYS A 160 15.53 11.31 5.41
CA LYS A 160 16.42 12.48 5.33
C LYS A 160 17.67 12.15 4.54
N VAL A 161 17.93 12.88 3.44
CA VAL A 161 19.15 12.75 2.62
C VAL A 161 20.04 13.97 2.86
N ASN A 162 21.24 13.74 3.39
CA ASN A 162 22.20 14.78 3.81
C ASN A 162 23.18 15.22 2.72
#